data_AF-R7UKR3-F1
#
_entry.id   AF-R7UKR3-F1
#
_cell.length_a   1.000
_cell.length_b   1.000
_cell.length_c   1.000
_cell.angle_alpha   90.00
_cell.angle_beta   90.00
_cell.angle_gamma   90.00
#
_symmetry.space_group_name_H-M   'P 1'
#
loop_
_entity.id
_entity.type
_entity.pdbx_description
1 polymer ?
#
loop_
_entity_poly.entity_id
_entity_poly.type
_entity_poly.pdbx_seq_one_letter_code
_entity_poly.pdbx_strand_id
1 'polypeptide(L)'
;MNDQDLQALKAGTRSVELLKLLLKRCGDASVNEEDNFGSTSLHYAAFSNKTETTQLLLEMGCEKDKKDHKGRTAADLAQMLGYGDIVQLLGGAEDTLKSEIFKLKYISDTKSPSTSINYDEFTELMKQETNESDIDTIYTSLLKSPVLGSMNYQEKCFQEEAKLVRDEVFHLINCFSERFGHRYPLYAFIPKLRGSMAEGTKSGPPDEFDFMLQMNALSVHCGVTAIAECKAHMTIERSADIHPLMPLFLAYLQYPGRVIHSIDLHPEQMNGSIYFLLKEYFLKLSKLEDSHLSFLRCEIMKVGVCLELIYNGPLYKQLHISVDLIPCIPLNIPAPITKHIDWPVPLDFSECQLYGLIRHGSSGFDISCTDYEEVLFHSLPSKTATEAYVLGKAIGSNHFRWCARPFGGVFRPSYVMKKALLIAFQQHKDTREVSRDEWIKRIISVRSKLEDIVKNNDGHRCILHVDKWAPGEALRLNLSF
;
A
#
# COMPACT_ATOMS: atom_id res chain seq x y z
N MET A 1 -3.26 6.50 -38.17
CA MET A 1 -3.65 5.88 -36.89
C MET A 1 -2.36 5.43 -36.24
N ASN A 2 -1.99 5.94 -35.06
CA ASN A 2 -0.89 5.35 -34.30
C ASN A 2 -1.49 4.43 -33.25
N ASP A 3 -0.79 3.34 -32.92
CA ASP A 3 -1.32 2.32 -32.00
C ASP A 3 -1.53 2.87 -30.58
N GLN A 4 -0.85 3.97 -30.24
CA GLN A 4 -0.97 4.65 -28.95
C GLN A 4 -2.32 5.35 -28.77
N ASP A 5 -2.82 6.09 -29.77
CA ASP A 5 -4.12 6.76 -29.72
C ASP A 5 -5.25 5.71 -29.62
N LEU A 6 -5.11 4.59 -30.33
CA LEU A 6 -6.07 3.48 -30.30
C LEU A 6 -6.04 2.73 -28.95
N GLN A 7 -4.85 2.46 -28.38
CA GLN A 7 -4.73 1.88 -27.04
C GLN A 7 -5.30 2.80 -25.96
N ALA A 8 -5.02 4.10 -26.03
CA ALA A 8 -5.56 5.09 -25.08
C ALA A 8 -7.09 5.14 -25.16
N LEU A 9 -7.65 5.03 -26.36
CA LEU A 9 -9.09 4.96 -26.56
C LEU A 9 -9.70 3.67 -25.99
N LYS A 10 -9.13 2.50 -26.33
CA LYS A 10 -9.55 1.19 -25.80
C LYS A 10 -9.58 1.19 -24.28
N ALA A 11 -8.56 1.80 -23.68
CA ALA A 11 -8.39 1.82 -22.25
C ALA A 11 -9.25 2.88 -21.51
N GLY A 12 -10.17 3.57 -22.21
CA GLY A 12 -11.12 4.51 -21.63
C GLY A 12 -10.43 5.66 -20.90
N THR A 13 -10.00 6.68 -21.65
CA THR A 13 -9.17 7.76 -21.07
C THR A 13 -9.83 8.43 -19.86
N ARG A 14 -9.03 8.73 -18.82
CA ARG A 14 -9.47 9.42 -17.60
C ARG A 14 -9.93 10.87 -17.79
N SER A 15 -9.65 11.48 -18.95
CA SER A 15 -10.07 12.85 -19.29
C SER A 15 -11.10 12.82 -20.41
N VAL A 16 -12.23 13.47 -20.16
CA VAL A 16 -13.30 13.64 -21.14
C VAL A 16 -12.80 14.46 -22.34
N GLU A 17 -11.93 15.44 -22.10
CA GLU A 17 -11.30 16.26 -23.13
C GLU A 17 -10.34 15.44 -23.99
N LEU A 18 -9.53 14.58 -23.36
CA LEU A 18 -8.65 13.67 -24.09
C LEU A 18 -9.46 12.65 -24.90
N LEU A 19 -10.55 12.13 -24.34
CA LEU A 19 -11.45 11.23 -25.06
C LEU A 19 -12.04 11.90 -26.30
N LYS A 20 -12.56 13.12 -26.17
CA LYS A 20 -13.08 13.93 -27.29
C LYS A 20 -12.01 14.17 -28.36
N LEU A 21 -10.78 14.48 -27.95
CA LEU A 21 -9.66 14.67 -28.86
C LEU A 21 -9.28 13.38 -29.60
N LEU A 22 -9.18 12.26 -28.88
CA LEU A 22 -8.86 10.96 -29.47
C LEU A 22 -9.93 10.50 -30.45
N LEU A 23 -11.21 10.66 -30.10
CA LEU A 23 -12.32 10.30 -30.97
C LEU A 23 -12.38 11.17 -32.23
N LYS A 24 -12.11 12.49 -32.10
CA LYS A 24 -11.96 13.37 -33.28
C LYS A 24 -10.83 12.94 -34.21
N ARG A 25 -9.77 12.31 -33.68
CA ARG A 25 -8.61 11.83 -34.45
C ARG A 25 -8.81 10.42 -35.01
N CYS A 26 -9.54 9.56 -34.31
CA CYS A 26 -9.73 8.15 -34.65
C CYS A 26 -11.02 7.88 -35.44
N GLY A 27 -11.98 8.82 -35.43
CA GLY A 27 -13.28 8.69 -36.08
C GLY A 27 -14.30 7.90 -35.26
N ASP A 28 -15.59 8.08 -35.55
CA ASP A 28 -16.72 7.50 -34.81
C ASP A 28 -16.77 5.96 -34.85
N ALA A 29 -16.07 5.31 -35.78
CA ALA A 29 -16.00 3.84 -35.86
C ALA A 29 -15.15 3.20 -34.73
N SER A 30 -14.43 4.01 -33.93
CA SER A 30 -13.47 3.52 -32.93
C SER A 30 -14.04 3.32 -31.52
N VAL A 31 -15.29 3.72 -31.26
CA VAL A 31 -15.88 3.71 -29.89
C VAL A 31 -16.17 2.30 -29.36
N ASN A 32 -16.36 1.32 -30.26
CA ASN A 32 -16.65 -0.09 -29.93
C ASN A 32 -15.44 -1.01 -30.11
N GLU A 33 -14.26 -0.44 -30.30
CA GLU A 33 -12.99 -1.17 -30.37
C GLU A 33 -12.73 -1.91 -29.06
N GLU A 34 -12.19 -3.12 -29.19
CA GLU A 34 -12.00 -4.06 -28.10
C GLU A 34 -10.51 -4.21 -27.74
N ASP A 35 -10.24 -4.37 -26.46
CA ASP A 35 -8.96 -4.91 -25.98
C ASP A 35 -8.87 -6.44 -26.16
N ASN A 36 -7.78 -7.05 -25.73
CA ASN A 36 -7.56 -8.50 -25.82
C ASN A 36 -8.54 -9.32 -24.96
N PHE A 37 -9.34 -8.66 -24.12
CA PHE A 37 -10.37 -9.27 -23.27
C PHE A 37 -11.79 -8.97 -23.77
N GLY A 38 -11.95 -8.40 -24.97
CA GLY A 38 -13.25 -8.01 -25.54
C GLY A 38 -13.85 -6.78 -24.87
N SER A 39 -13.09 -6.06 -24.04
CA SER A 39 -13.59 -4.90 -23.31
C SER A 39 -13.47 -3.65 -24.17
N THR A 40 -14.57 -2.88 -24.22
CA THR A 40 -14.66 -1.59 -24.91
C THR A 40 -14.40 -0.43 -23.96
N SER A 41 -14.23 0.79 -24.48
CA SER A 41 -14.10 2.01 -23.67
C SER A 41 -15.23 2.18 -22.64
N LEU A 42 -16.44 1.68 -22.92
CA LEU A 42 -17.57 1.72 -21.99
C LEU A 42 -17.36 0.81 -20.77
N HIS A 43 -16.72 -0.36 -20.95
CA HIS A 43 -16.34 -1.23 -19.83
C HIS A 43 -15.30 -0.56 -18.92
N TYR A 44 -14.31 0.12 -19.52
CA TYR A 44 -13.30 0.89 -18.78
C TYR A 44 -13.92 2.06 -18.00
N ALA A 45 -14.85 2.80 -18.62
CA ALA A 45 -15.56 3.89 -17.97
C ALA A 45 -16.42 3.41 -16.78
N ALA A 46 -17.13 2.29 -16.96
CA ALA A 46 -17.90 1.64 -15.92
C ALA A 46 -17.01 1.15 -14.76
N PHE A 47 -15.92 0.45 -15.06
CA PHE A 47 -14.96 -0.01 -14.04
C PHE A 47 -14.33 1.15 -13.25
N SER A 48 -14.09 2.29 -13.90
CA SER A 48 -13.39 3.44 -13.30
C SER A 48 -14.33 4.45 -12.61
N ASN A 49 -15.62 4.13 -12.47
CA ASN A 49 -16.67 5.02 -11.96
C ASN A 49 -16.67 6.40 -12.65
N LYS A 50 -16.60 6.43 -13.99
CA LYS A 50 -16.56 7.66 -14.79
C LYS A 50 -17.92 7.97 -15.41
N THR A 51 -18.83 8.51 -14.61
CA THR A 51 -20.19 8.87 -15.01
C THR A 51 -20.23 9.77 -16.26
N GLU A 52 -19.45 10.85 -16.29
CA GLU A 52 -19.43 11.80 -17.41
C GLU A 52 -18.83 11.18 -18.68
N THR A 53 -17.83 10.31 -18.52
CA THR A 53 -17.24 9.57 -19.65
C THR A 53 -18.22 8.53 -20.20
N THR A 54 -18.95 7.85 -19.32
CA THR A 54 -20.01 6.91 -19.69
C THR A 54 -21.10 7.62 -20.50
N GLN A 55 -21.58 8.78 -20.03
CA GLN A 55 -22.58 9.56 -20.75
C GLN A 55 -22.09 9.98 -22.14
N LEU A 56 -20.87 10.49 -22.26
CA LEU A 56 -20.30 10.88 -23.54
C LEU A 56 -20.20 9.70 -24.52
N LEU A 57 -19.76 8.52 -24.06
CA LEU A 57 -19.66 7.33 -24.90
C LEU A 57 -21.04 6.88 -25.42
N LEU A 58 -22.10 7.01 -24.60
CA LEU A 58 -23.47 6.73 -25.01
C LEU A 58 -23.99 7.74 -26.05
N GLU A 59 -23.71 9.03 -25.85
CA GLU A 59 -24.05 10.09 -26.83
C GLU A 59 -23.37 9.86 -28.20
N MET A 60 -22.23 9.17 -28.19
CA MET A 60 -21.46 8.80 -29.38
C MET A 60 -21.90 7.48 -30.02
N GLY A 61 -22.98 6.86 -29.52
CA GLY A 61 -23.57 5.67 -30.14
C GLY A 61 -22.80 4.37 -29.91
N CYS A 62 -22.06 4.25 -28.79
CA CYS A 62 -21.42 2.99 -28.43
C CYS A 62 -22.44 1.85 -28.23
N GLU A 63 -22.00 0.61 -28.48
CA GLU A 63 -22.79 -0.59 -28.24
C GLU A 63 -22.86 -0.89 -26.74
N LYS A 64 -23.89 -0.36 -26.07
CA LYS A 64 -24.05 -0.47 -24.62
C LYS A 64 -24.14 -1.91 -24.09
N ASP A 65 -24.69 -2.83 -24.88
CA ASP A 65 -24.96 -4.22 -24.51
C ASP A 65 -23.85 -5.18 -24.98
N LYS A 66 -22.75 -4.63 -25.50
CA LYS A 66 -21.60 -5.42 -25.93
C LYS A 66 -20.97 -6.14 -24.75
N LYS A 67 -20.62 -7.41 -24.95
CA LYS A 67 -20.07 -8.28 -23.92
C LYS A 67 -18.58 -8.49 -24.10
N ASP A 68 -17.85 -8.45 -22.99
CA ASP A 68 -16.45 -8.87 -22.94
C ASP A 68 -16.31 -10.40 -23.09
N HIS A 69 -15.07 -10.90 -23.13
CA HIS A 69 -14.77 -12.34 -23.24
C HIS A 69 -15.22 -13.17 -22.02
N LYS A 70 -15.62 -12.53 -20.92
CA LYS A 70 -16.23 -13.18 -19.75
C LYS A 70 -17.77 -13.08 -19.78
N GLY A 71 -18.35 -12.52 -20.84
CA GLY A 71 -19.79 -12.40 -21.04
C GLY A 71 -20.44 -11.24 -20.30
N ARG A 72 -19.65 -10.30 -19.77
CA ARG A 72 -20.14 -9.15 -18.99
C ARG A 72 -20.31 -7.93 -19.90
N THR A 73 -21.36 -7.17 -19.65
CA THR A 73 -21.54 -5.82 -20.19
C THR A 73 -20.89 -4.77 -19.27
N ALA A 74 -20.82 -3.52 -19.74
CA ALA A 74 -20.42 -2.41 -18.89
C ALA A 74 -21.36 -2.22 -17.67
N ALA A 75 -22.66 -2.51 -17.83
CA ALA A 75 -23.63 -2.45 -16.74
C ALA A 75 -23.37 -3.53 -15.68
N ASP A 76 -23.02 -4.75 -16.11
CA ASP A 76 -22.66 -5.84 -15.19
C ASP A 76 -21.44 -5.47 -14.34
N LEU A 77 -20.41 -4.87 -14.94
CA LEU A 77 -19.22 -4.39 -14.21
C LEU A 77 -19.59 -3.30 -13.19
N ALA A 78 -20.38 -2.30 -13.59
CA ALA A 78 -20.84 -1.25 -12.69
C ALA A 78 -21.68 -1.81 -11.53
N GLN A 79 -22.51 -2.81 -11.79
CA GLN A 79 -23.32 -3.48 -10.79
C GLN A 79 -22.48 -4.29 -9.78
N MET A 80 -21.47 -5.01 -10.26
CA MET A 80 -20.51 -5.73 -9.40
C MET A 80 -19.74 -4.77 -8.48
N LEU A 81 -19.41 -3.57 -8.96
CA LEU A 81 -18.66 -2.55 -8.22
C LEU A 81 -19.54 -1.63 -7.36
N GLY A 82 -20.86 -1.67 -7.53
CA GLY A 82 -21.82 -0.84 -6.80
C GLY A 82 -21.96 0.59 -7.32
N TYR A 83 -21.63 0.85 -8.58
CA TYR A 83 -21.71 2.19 -9.18
C TYR A 83 -23.10 2.49 -9.72
N GLY A 84 -24.04 2.76 -8.80
CA GLY A 84 -25.46 2.97 -9.10
C GLY A 84 -25.75 4.02 -10.17
N ASP A 85 -25.06 5.17 -10.15
CA ASP A 85 -25.26 6.23 -11.16
C ASP A 85 -24.93 5.74 -12.58
N ILE A 86 -23.91 4.90 -12.75
CA ILE A 86 -23.55 4.28 -14.03
C ILE A 86 -24.55 3.20 -14.42
N VAL A 87 -25.01 2.38 -13.45
CA VAL A 87 -26.05 1.37 -13.70
C VAL A 87 -27.34 2.02 -14.22
N GLN A 88 -27.76 3.13 -13.62
CA GLN A 88 -28.89 3.94 -14.07
C GLN A 88 -28.69 4.45 -15.51
N LEU A 89 -27.53 5.04 -15.81
CA LEU A 89 -27.20 5.53 -17.15
C LEU A 89 -27.25 4.44 -18.23
N LEU A 90 -26.84 3.22 -17.88
CA LEU A 90 -26.79 2.08 -18.80
C LEU A 90 -28.13 1.33 -18.89
N GLY A 91 -29.14 1.71 -18.10
CA GLY A 91 -30.47 1.08 -18.08
C GLY A 91 -30.49 -0.27 -17.36
N GLY A 92 -29.55 -0.52 -16.44
CA GLY A 92 -29.57 -1.67 -15.55
C GLY A 92 -30.58 -1.50 -14.41
N ALA A 93 -30.93 -2.60 -13.74
CA ALA A 93 -31.88 -2.58 -12.63
C ALA A 93 -31.19 -2.16 -11.31
N GLU A 94 -31.71 -1.13 -10.62
CA GLU A 94 -31.12 -0.59 -9.38
C GLU A 94 -31.20 -1.57 -8.19
N ASP A 95 -32.21 -2.43 -8.19
CA ASP A 95 -32.50 -3.41 -7.15
C ASP A 95 -31.53 -4.61 -7.12
N THR A 96 -30.59 -4.68 -8.07
CA THR A 96 -29.59 -5.75 -8.20
C THR A 96 -28.16 -5.28 -7.94
N LEU A 97 -27.96 -4.05 -7.43
CA LEU A 97 -26.65 -3.55 -7.00
C LEU A 97 -26.06 -4.44 -5.91
N LYS A 98 -24.88 -5.02 -6.17
CA LYS A 98 -24.21 -5.91 -5.21
C LYS A 98 -23.55 -5.17 -4.05
N SER A 99 -23.51 -3.84 -4.11
CA SER A 99 -22.86 -2.98 -3.13
C SER A 99 -23.58 -1.62 -3.08
N GLU A 100 -24.39 -1.42 -2.04
CA GLU A 100 -24.97 -0.13 -1.65
C GLU A 100 -23.97 0.75 -0.87
N ILE A 101 -22.68 0.69 -1.22
CA ILE A 101 -21.63 1.37 -0.48
C ILE A 101 -21.58 2.83 -0.93
N PHE A 102 -22.57 3.52 -0.37
CA PHE A 102 -22.78 4.94 -0.12
C PHE A 102 -23.28 5.79 -1.29
N LYS A 103 -24.60 5.72 -1.51
CA LYS A 103 -25.39 6.95 -1.55
C LYS A 103 -25.53 7.54 -0.12
N LEU A 104 -24.44 7.79 0.61
CA LEU A 104 -24.45 8.87 1.62
C LEU A 104 -24.44 10.18 0.84
N LYS A 105 -25.54 10.41 0.11
CA LYS A 105 -25.66 11.43 -0.93
C LYS A 105 -26.02 12.70 -0.21
N TYR A 106 -25.04 13.61 -0.07
CA TYR A 106 -25.21 14.95 0.48
C TYR A 106 -26.11 14.96 1.73
N ILE A 107 -25.51 14.86 2.93
CA ILE A 107 -26.20 15.41 4.11
C ILE A 107 -26.55 16.85 3.72
N SER A 108 -27.82 17.09 3.45
CA SER A 108 -28.35 18.39 3.05
C SER A 108 -27.86 19.43 4.03
N ASP A 109 -27.71 20.67 3.56
CA ASP A 109 -27.43 21.91 4.28
C ASP A 109 -28.37 22.22 5.47
N THR A 110 -28.64 21.24 6.33
CA THR A 110 -29.54 21.35 7.46
C THR A 110 -28.73 21.20 8.72
N LYS A 111 -28.42 22.38 9.24
CA LYS A 111 -27.86 22.73 10.56
C LYS A 111 -26.35 22.69 10.57
N SER A 112 -25.79 23.91 10.56
CA SER A 112 -24.52 24.36 11.15
C SER A 112 -23.50 23.25 11.42
N PRO A 113 -22.30 23.28 10.83
CA PRO A 113 -21.27 22.28 11.12
C PRO A 113 -20.88 22.38 12.59
N SER A 114 -21.50 21.55 13.43
CA SER A 114 -20.89 21.15 14.69
C SER A 114 -19.58 20.48 14.30
N THR A 115 -18.49 21.05 14.78
CA THR A 115 -17.14 20.53 14.63
C THR A 115 -17.10 19.09 15.15
N SER A 116 -16.83 18.15 14.24
CA SER A 116 -16.68 16.70 14.45
C SER A 116 -17.95 15.88 14.65
N ILE A 117 -18.25 15.02 13.67
CA ILE A 117 -19.11 13.85 13.84
C ILE A 117 -18.40 12.90 14.80
N ASN A 118 -19.07 12.47 15.86
CA ASN A 118 -18.55 11.43 16.76
C ASN A 118 -18.90 10.02 16.25
N TYR A 119 -18.29 8.98 16.82
CA TYR A 119 -18.47 7.61 16.33
C TYR A 119 -19.92 7.11 16.40
N ASP A 120 -20.64 7.43 17.49
CA ASP A 120 -22.01 6.95 17.67
C ASP A 120 -22.96 7.57 16.64
N GLU A 121 -22.82 8.89 16.39
CA GLU A 121 -23.54 9.59 15.33
C GLU A 121 -23.24 8.98 13.96
N PHE A 122 -21.98 8.63 13.68
CA PHE A 122 -21.62 7.91 12.46
C PHE A 122 -22.36 6.58 12.34
N THR A 123 -22.38 5.75 13.38
CA THR A 123 -23.05 4.44 13.31
C THR A 123 -24.57 4.57 13.10
N GLU A 124 -25.22 5.55 13.73
CA GLU A 124 -26.65 5.79 13.55
C GLU A 124 -26.98 6.30 12.14
N LEU A 125 -26.14 7.16 11.57
CA LEU A 125 -26.29 7.60 10.17
C LEU A 125 -26.16 6.42 9.20
N MET A 126 -25.17 5.54 9.42
CA MET A 126 -24.97 4.36 8.59
C MET A 126 -26.19 3.44 8.60
N LYS A 127 -26.79 3.23 9.78
CA LYS A 127 -28.02 2.44 9.93
C LYS A 127 -29.21 3.04 9.18
N GLN A 128 -29.40 4.35 9.29
CA GLN A 128 -30.48 5.06 8.61
C GLN A 128 -30.36 4.96 7.09
N GLU A 129 -29.16 5.14 6.56
CA GLU A 129 -28.92 5.24 5.11
C GLU A 129 -28.96 3.89 4.41
N THR A 130 -28.66 2.82 5.15
CA THR A 130 -28.76 1.43 4.65
C THR A 130 -30.09 0.77 4.97
N ASN A 131 -30.99 1.45 5.69
CA ASN A 131 -32.19 0.85 6.29
C ASN A 131 -31.89 -0.45 7.08
N GLU A 132 -30.70 -0.56 7.67
CA GLU A 132 -30.26 -1.71 8.47
C GLU A 132 -30.12 -1.30 9.94
N SER A 133 -30.69 -2.10 10.83
CA SER A 133 -30.65 -1.85 12.28
C SER A 133 -29.37 -2.35 12.95
N ASP A 134 -28.76 -3.41 12.39
CA ASP A 134 -27.53 -4.01 12.90
C ASP A 134 -26.30 -3.48 12.16
N ILE A 135 -25.45 -2.75 12.89
CA ILE A 135 -24.21 -2.20 12.36
C ILE A 135 -23.25 -3.30 11.86
N ASP A 136 -23.32 -4.51 12.42
CA ASP A 136 -22.47 -5.62 12.05
C ASP A 136 -22.81 -6.17 10.65
N THR A 137 -24.08 -6.14 10.27
CA THR A 137 -24.52 -6.43 8.89
C THR A 137 -23.94 -5.41 7.92
N ILE A 138 -23.96 -4.13 8.26
CA ILE A 138 -23.37 -3.05 7.45
C ILE A 138 -21.86 -3.26 7.28
N TYR A 139 -21.14 -3.61 8.35
CA TYR A 139 -19.73 -3.97 8.28
C TYR A 139 -19.45 -5.19 7.40
N THR A 140 -20.33 -6.18 7.42
CA THR A 140 -20.19 -7.36 6.56
C THR A 140 -20.32 -6.99 5.10
N SER A 141 -21.29 -6.14 4.75
CA SER A 141 -21.45 -5.62 3.39
C SER A 141 -20.23 -4.80 2.96
N LEU A 142 -19.71 -3.95 3.86
CA LEU A 142 -18.47 -3.18 3.62
C LEU A 142 -17.27 -4.06 3.32
N LEU A 143 -17.06 -5.12 4.10
CA LEU A 143 -15.96 -6.06 3.89
C LEU A 143 -16.04 -6.78 2.55
N LYS A 144 -17.25 -7.06 2.03
CA LYS A 144 -17.47 -7.72 0.74
C LYS A 144 -17.22 -6.80 -0.47
N SER A 145 -17.15 -5.49 -0.25
CA SER A 145 -16.95 -4.52 -1.31
C SER A 145 -15.66 -4.79 -2.10
N PRO A 146 -15.72 -4.87 -3.45
CA PRO A 146 -14.51 -4.95 -4.27
C PRO A 146 -13.70 -3.63 -4.25
N VAL A 147 -14.32 -2.52 -3.87
CA VAL A 147 -13.70 -1.18 -3.89
C VAL A 147 -13.08 -0.80 -2.55
N LEU A 148 -13.72 -1.18 -1.44
CA LEU A 148 -13.33 -0.76 -0.10
C LEU A 148 -12.96 -1.91 0.84
N GLY A 149 -13.48 -3.10 0.56
CA GLY A 149 -13.53 -4.22 1.48
C GLY A 149 -12.24 -5.03 1.50
N SER A 150 -12.25 -6.12 2.27
CA SER A 150 -11.11 -7.04 2.31
C SER A 150 -11.15 -7.95 1.09
N MET A 151 -10.00 -8.15 0.44
CA MET A 151 -9.85 -9.12 -0.65
C MET A 151 -10.40 -10.51 -0.31
N ASN A 152 -10.30 -10.94 0.96
CA ASN A 152 -10.76 -12.26 1.39
C ASN A 152 -12.29 -12.43 1.39
N TYR A 153 -13.03 -11.32 1.36
CA TYR A 153 -14.49 -11.28 1.43
C TYR A 153 -15.14 -10.92 0.10
N GLN A 154 -14.35 -10.51 -0.90
CA GLN A 154 -14.83 -10.16 -2.23
C GLN A 154 -15.32 -11.40 -3.00
N GLU A 155 -16.05 -11.20 -4.10
CA GLU A 155 -16.45 -12.33 -4.95
C GLU A 155 -15.25 -13.05 -5.56
N LYS A 156 -15.44 -14.34 -5.87
CA LYS A 156 -14.39 -15.23 -6.36
C LYS A 156 -13.64 -14.67 -7.57
N CYS A 157 -14.32 -13.98 -8.50
CA CYS A 157 -13.68 -13.39 -9.67
C CYS A 157 -12.66 -12.29 -9.31
N PHE A 158 -12.95 -11.44 -8.31
CA PHE A 158 -12.00 -10.45 -7.80
C PHE A 158 -10.84 -11.12 -7.09
N GLN A 159 -11.10 -12.15 -6.28
CA GLN A 159 -10.05 -12.90 -5.59
C GLN A 159 -9.09 -13.58 -6.58
N GLU A 160 -9.63 -14.23 -7.61
CA GLU A 160 -8.85 -14.91 -8.64
C GLU A 160 -7.97 -13.91 -9.41
N GLU A 161 -8.52 -12.78 -9.85
CA GLU A 161 -7.73 -11.81 -10.60
C GLU A 161 -6.75 -11.04 -9.71
N ALA A 162 -7.10 -10.76 -8.47
CA ALA A 162 -6.18 -10.11 -7.54
C ALA A 162 -5.00 -11.01 -7.18
N LYS A 163 -5.20 -12.33 -7.16
CA LYS A 163 -4.11 -13.30 -7.09
C LYS A 163 -3.22 -13.22 -8.32
N LEU A 164 -3.78 -13.14 -9.53
CA LEU A 164 -2.99 -12.96 -10.76
C LEU A 164 -2.16 -11.68 -10.72
N VAL A 165 -2.74 -10.55 -10.31
CA VAL A 165 -2.00 -9.28 -10.12
C VAL A 165 -0.83 -9.47 -9.16
N ARG A 166 -1.08 -10.11 -8.01
CA ARG A 166 -0.03 -10.40 -7.02
C ARG A 166 1.07 -11.27 -7.63
N ASP A 167 0.72 -12.35 -8.32
CA ASP A 167 1.67 -13.29 -8.91
C ASP A 167 2.53 -12.60 -9.99
N GLU A 168 1.94 -11.73 -10.82
CA GLU A 168 2.69 -10.95 -11.83
C GLU A 168 3.63 -9.92 -11.19
N VAL A 169 3.19 -9.19 -10.15
CA VAL A 169 4.06 -8.25 -9.43
C VAL A 169 5.22 -8.99 -8.74
N PHE A 170 4.95 -10.15 -8.12
CA PHE A 170 6.00 -10.97 -7.53
C PHE A 170 7.00 -11.48 -8.57
N HIS A 171 6.50 -11.97 -9.72
CA HIS A 171 7.36 -12.42 -10.81
C HIS A 171 8.27 -11.29 -11.30
N LEU A 172 7.69 -10.10 -11.54
CA LEU A 172 8.44 -8.89 -11.92
C LEU A 172 9.56 -8.58 -10.91
N ILE A 173 9.23 -8.51 -9.61
CA ILE A 173 10.19 -8.13 -8.57
C ILE A 173 11.26 -9.21 -8.35
N ASN A 174 10.92 -10.49 -8.48
CA ASN A 174 11.89 -11.58 -8.40
C ASN A 174 12.84 -11.59 -9.59
N CYS A 175 12.32 -11.47 -10.82
CA CYS A 175 13.17 -11.34 -12.01
C CYS A 175 14.07 -10.11 -11.93
N PHE A 176 13.56 -9.01 -11.37
CA PHE A 176 14.37 -7.82 -11.10
C PHE A 176 15.48 -8.11 -10.09
N SER A 177 15.16 -8.73 -8.96
CA SER A 177 16.11 -9.12 -7.91
C SER A 177 17.25 -9.99 -8.45
N GLU A 178 16.93 -11.06 -9.18
CA GLU A 178 17.91 -11.99 -9.75
C GLU A 178 18.88 -11.26 -10.69
N ARG A 179 18.31 -10.52 -11.66
CA ARG A 179 19.08 -9.81 -12.68
C ARG A 179 19.91 -8.67 -12.09
N PHE A 180 19.36 -7.94 -11.11
CA PHE A 180 20.09 -6.90 -10.38
C PHE A 180 21.24 -7.50 -9.57
N GLY A 181 21.01 -8.62 -8.86
CA GLY A 181 22.02 -9.31 -8.08
C GLY A 181 23.16 -9.86 -8.94
N HIS A 182 22.88 -10.40 -10.12
CA HIS A 182 23.91 -10.81 -11.08
C HIS A 182 24.81 -9.65 -11.54
N ARG A 183 24.22 -8.46 -11.71
CA ARG A 183 24.95 -7.27 -12.16
C ARG A 183 25.70 -6.58 -11.02
N TYR A 184 25.13 -6.57 -9.82
CA TYR A 184 25.63 -5.86 -8.64
C TYR A 184 25.65 -6.80 -7.41
N PRO A 185 26.55 -7.79 -7.35
CA PRO A 185 26.51 -8.85 -6.33
C PRO A 185 26.52 -8.35 -4.88
N LEU A 186 27.31 -7.31 -4.57
CA LEU A 186 27.35 -6.72 -3.23
C LEU A 186 25.99 -6.12 -2.80
N TYR A 187 25.21 -5.62 -3.76
CA TYR A 187 23.90 -5.00 -3.54
C TYR A 187 22.75 -5.94 -3.86
N ALA A 188 23.04 -7.22 -4.15
CA ALA A 188 22.02 -8.22 -4.34
C ALA A 188 21.06 -8.20 -3.13
N PHE A 189 19.77 -8.21 -3.41
CA PHE A 189 18.74 -8.13 -2.39
C PHE A 189 17.74 -9.25 -2.53
N ILE A 190 17.21 -9.70 -1.39
CA ILE A 190 16.04 -10.58 -1.34
C ILE A 190 14.81 -9.69 -1.16
N PRO A 191 13.85 -9.67 -2.10
CA PRO A 191 12.61 -8.92 -1.94
C PRO A 191 11.69 -9.64 -0.96
N LYS A 192 11.27 -8.95 0.11
CA LYS A 192 10.29 -9.45 1.08
C LYS A 192 9.07 -8.54 1.07
N LEU A 193 7.92 -9.08 0.70
CA LEU A 193 6.64 -8.36 0.73
C LEU A 193 6.29 -8.00 2.18
N ARG A 194 5.85 -6.76 2.39
CA ARG A 194 5.44 -6.15 3.66
C ARG A 194 4.10 -5.43 3.50
N GLY A 195 3.72 -4.74 4.57
CA GLY A 195 2.55 -3.89 4.57
C GLY A 195 1.25 -4.69 4.41
N SER A 196 0.22 -4.02 3.91
CA SER A 196 -1.14 -4.55 3.95
C SER A 196 -1.35 -5.80 3.09
N MET A 197 -0.61 -5.94 2.00
CA MET A 197 -0.65 -7.12 1.13
C MET A 197 0.00 -8.35 1.78
N ALA A 198 1.05 -8.17 2.58
CA ALA A 198 1.68 -9.26 3.33
C ALA A 198 0.82 -9.69 4.52
N GLU A 199 0.24 -8.72 5.23
CA GLU A 199 -0.57 -8.93 6.43
C GLU A 199 -1.99 -9.43 6.12
N GLY A 200 -2.40 -9.51 4.85
CA GLY A 200 -3.77 -9.87 4.47
C GLY A 200 -4.83 -8.81 4.84
N THR A 201 -4.40 -7.56 4.99
CA THR A 201 -5.24 -6.42 5.40
C THR A 201 -5.41 -5.37 4.30
N LYS A 202 -5.12 -5.72 3.04
CA LYS A 202 -5.36 -4.84 1.90
C LYS A 202 -6.87 -4.62 1.73
N SER A 203 -7.25 -3.35 1.72
CA SER A 203 -8.60 -2.87 1.46
C SER A 203 -8.72 -2.43 0.00
N GLY A 204 -9.78 -2.86 -0.68
CA GLY A 204 -10.04 -2.55 -2.08
C GLY A 204 -9.22 -3.42 -3.04
N PRO A 205 -8.85 -2.90 -4.23
CA PRO A 205 -8.09 -3.65 -5.22
C PRO A 205 -6.62 -3.85 -4.78
N PRO A 206 -5.88 -4.78 -5.43
CA PRO A 206 -4.45 -5.01 -5.18
C PRO A 206 -3.60 -3.93 -5.88
N ASP A 207 -3.74 -2.67 -5.47
CA ASP A 207 -3.14 -1.49 -6.09
C ASP A 207 -1.86 -0.98 -5.41
N GLU A 208 -1.39 -1.66 -4.35
CA GLU A 208 -0.26 -1.20 -3.54
C GLU A 208 0.52 -2.39 -2.99
N PHE A 209 1.83 -2.39 -3.20
CA PHE A 209 2.74 -3.44 -2.75
C PHE A 209 3.98 -2.82 -2.10
N ASP A 210 4.25 -3.19 -0.85
CA ASP A 210 5.47 -2.78 -0.16
C ASP A 210 6.48 -3.92 -0.19
N PHE A 211 7.68 -3.70 -0.72
CA PHE A 211 8.79 -4.66 -0.64
C PHE A 211 9.96 -4.05 0.13
N MET A 212 10.42 -4.76 1.15
CA MET A 212 11.76 -4.52 1.70
C MET A 212 12.77 -5.30 0.89
N LEU A 213 13.80 -4.61 0.40
CA LEU A 213 14.89 -5.21 -0.36
C LEU A 213 16.06 -5.48 0.59
N GLN A 214 16.18 -6.72 1.05
CA GLN A 214 17.15 -7.14 2.08
C GLN A 214 18.53 -7.37 1.46
N MET A 215 19.47 -6.43 1.66
CA MET A 215 20.83 -6.52 1.12
C MET A 215 21.76 -7.31 2.06
N ASN A 216 21.59 -8.63 2.07
CA ASN A 216 22.34 -9.53 2.96
C ASN A 216 23.85 -9.52 2.67
N ALA A 217 24.25 -9.51 1.38
CA ALA A 217 25.65 -9.50 0.99
C ALA A 217 26.37 -8.23 1.51
N LEU A 218 25.72 -7.07 1.39
CA LEU A 218 26.22 -5.81 1.92
C LEU A 218 26.30 -5.84 3.46
N SER A 219 25.29 -6.39 4.14
CA SER A 219 25.23 -6.46 5.59
C SER A 219 26.44 -7.15 6.22
N VAL A 220 26.97 -8.20 5.59
CA VAL A 220 28.18 -8.92 6.09
C VAL A 220 29.39 -7.99 6.25
N HIS A 221 29.47 -6.94 5.46
CA HIS A 221 30.56 -5.96 5.52
C HIS A 221 30.24 -4.75 6.40
N CYS A 222 29.04 -4.66 6.97
CA CYS A 222 28.59 -3.55 7.78
C CYS A 222 28.67 -3.86 9.28
N GLY A 223 29.25 -2.93 10.05
CA GLY A 223 29.27 -2.98 11.51
C GLY A 223 28.42 -1.86 12.12
N VAL A 224 27.56 -2.17 13.10
CA VAL A 224 26.79 -1.14 13.83
C VAL A 224 27.69 -0.53 14.91
N THR A 225 27.94 0.77 14.82
CA THR A 225 28.82 1.51 15.74
C THR A 225 28.07 2.21 16.87
N ALA A 226 26.79 2.53 16.66
CA ALA A 226 25.90 3.06 17.69
C ALA A 226 24.44 2.96 17.25
N ILE A 227 23.54 2.96 18.22
CA ILE A 227 22.11 3.21 18.03
C ILE A 227 21.71 4.37 18.94
N ALA A 228 21.06 5.36 18.37
CA ALA A 228 20.48 6.49 19.10
C ALA A 228 19.26 7.00 18.35
N GLU A 229 18.21 7.41 19.07
CA GLU A 229 16.99 7.99 18.48
C GLU A 229 16.35 7.08 17.40
N CYS A 230 16.34 5.77 17.64
CA CYS A 230 15.88 4.75 16.67
C CYS A 230 16.62 4.79 15.32
N LYS A 231 17.87 5.26 15.31
CA LYS A 231 18.75 5.23 14.14
C LYS A 231 20.01 4.44 14.45
N ALA A 232 20.38 3.57 13.52
CA ALA A 232 21.67 2.88 13.53
C ALA A 232 22.72 3.73 12.81
N HIS A 233 23.87 3.88 13.43
CA HIS A 233 25.09 4.38 12.81
C HIS A 233 25.97 3.18 12.47
N MET A 234 26.49 3.15 11.25
CA MET A 234 27.18 1.98 10.73
C MET A 234 28.47 2.37 10.02
N THR A 235 29.43 1.46 10.05
CA THR A 235 30.62 1.48 9.20
C THR A 235 30.57 0.34 8.20
N ILE A 236 31.32 0.45 7.11
CA ILE A 236 31.57 -0.63 6.17
C ILE A 236 33.06 -0.95 6.12
N GLU A 237 33.40 -2.24 6.16
CA GLU A 237 34.76 -2.71 5.96
C GLU A 237 35.20 -2.52 4.50
N ARG A 238 36.49 -2.28 4.29
CA ARG A 238 37.06 -2.14 2.96
C ARG A 238 36.93 -3.45 2.17
N SER A 239 36.03 -3.47 1.18
CA SER A 239 35.86 -4.56 0.21
C SER A 239 36.36 -4.17 -1.18
N ALA A 240 36.93 -5.13 -1.91
CA ALA A 240 37.39 -4.93 -3.29
C ALA A 240 36.24 -4.76 -4.29
N ASP A 241 35.01 -5.14 -3.91
CA ASP A 241 33.83 -5.19 -4.79
C ASP A 241 32.88 -3.99 -4.64
N ILE A 242 33.29 -2.93 -3.91
CA ILE A 242 32.50 -1.70 -3.80
C ILE A 242 32.41 -1.03 -5.17
N HIS A 243 31.19 -0.87 -5.69
CA HIS A 243 30.96 -0.37 -7.04
C HIS A 243 31.56 1.04 -7.24
N PRO A 244 32.27 1.32 -8.36
CA PRO A 244 32.99 2.59 -8.57
C PRO A 244 32.12 3.85 -8.54
N LEU A 245 30.82 3.72 -8.81
CA LEU A 245 29.86 4.83 -8.77
C LEU A 245 29.37 5.19 -7.35
N MET A 246 29.80 4.48 -6.31
CA MET A 246 29.49 4.90 -4.95
C MET A 246 30.35 6.11 -4.56
N PRO A 247 29.80 7.14 -3.90
CA PRO A 247 30.57 8.20 -3.25
C PRO A 247 31.65 7.67 -2.29
N LEU A 248 31.43 6.48 -1.71
CA LEU A 248 32.42 5.73 -0.93
C LEU A 248 33.73 5.49 -1.70
N PHE A 249 33.66 5.23 -3.01
CA PHE A 249 34.83 4.99 -3.85
C PHE A 249 35.74 6.24 -3.96
N LEU A 250 35.15 7.44 -4.00
CA LEU A 250 35.90 8.69 -4.05
C LEU A 250 36.59 9.03 -2.73
N ALA A 251 35.97 8.69 -1.59
CA ALA A 251 36.61 8.83 -0.27
C ALA A 251 37.85 7.92 -0.14
N TYR A 252 37.83 6.71 -0.71
CA TYR A 252 39.00 5.82 -0.77
C TYR A 252 40.15 6.39 -1.61
N LEU A 253 39.85 7.14 -2.68
CA LEU A 253 40.86 7.72 -3.58
C LEU A 253 41.53 8.98 -3.03
N GLN A 254 40.94 9.66 -2.04
CA GLN A 254 41.46 10.91 -1.48
C GLN A 254 42.60 10.71 -0.44
N TYR A 255 42.85 9.48 0.02
CA TYR A 255 43.90 9.18 1.01
C TYR A 255 44.92 8.13 0.52
N PRO A 256 45.70 8.41 -0.54
CA PRO A 256 46.77 7.51 -0.95
C PRO A 256 47.81 7.36 0.18
N GLY A 257 47.97 6.14 0.70
CA GLY A 257 49.01 5.80 1.69
C GLY A 257 48.56 5.58 3.13
N ARG A 258 47.27 5.74 3.48
CA ARG A 258 46.73 5.30 4.78
C ARG A 258 45.92 4.02 4.63
N VAL A 259 46.17 3.03 5.49
CA VAL A 259 45.36 1.80 5.57
C VAL A 259 44.07 2.13 6.34
N ILE A 260 43.03 2.56 5.62
CA ILE A 260 41.69 2.69 6.19
C ILE A 260 41.01 1.31 6.11
N HIS A 261 40.72 0.73 7.28
CA HIS A 261 40.08 -0.58 7.38
C HIS A 261 38.55 -0.50 7.27
N SER A 262 37.93 0.61 7.73
CA SER A 262 36.48 0.82 7.69
C SER A 262 36.12 2.29 7.47
N ILE A 263 34.96 2.56 6.86
CA ILE A 263 34.44 3.91 6.59
C ILE A 263 33.03 4.05 7.16
N ASP A 264 32.69 5.22 7.71
CA ASP A 264 31.33 5.54 8.12
C ASP A 264 30.38 5.53 6.91
N LEU A 265 29.27 4.81 7.05
CA LEU A 265 28.21 4.81 6.05
C LEU A 265 27.25 5.97 6.30
N HIS A 266 27.04 6.79 5.27
CA HIS A 266 26.03 7.85 5.28
C HIS A 266 24.82 7.44 4.44
N PRO A 267 23.62 7.29 5.05
CA PRO A 267 22.41 6.87 4.34
C PRO A 267 22.07 7.76 3.14
N GLU A 268 22.32 9.06 3.21
CA GLU A 268 22.05 10.01 2.12
C GLU A 268 22.85 9.67 0.86
N GLN A 269 24.16 9.42 1.01
CA GLN A 269 25.06 9.07 -0.09
C GLN A 269 24.70 7.70 -0.70
N MET A 270 24.32 6.75 0.16
CA MET A 270 23.87 5.43 -0.27
C MET A 270 22.52 5.49 -0.98
N ASN A 271 21.59 6.33 -0.51
CA ASN A 271 20.26 6.43 -1.09
C ASN A 271 20.32 6.88 -2.55
N GLY A 272 21.02 7.97 -2.84
CA GLY A 272 21.13 8.49 -4.22
C GLY A 272 21.80 7.50 -5.17
N SER A 273 22.78 6.76 -4.64
CA SER A 273 23.52 5.73 -5.34
C SER A 273 22.68 4.49 -5.68
N ILE A 274 22.04 3.88 -4.67
CA ILE A 274 21.18 2.71 -4.84
C ILE A 274 19.98 3.09 -5.70
N TYR A 275 19.40 4.26 -5.48
CA TYR A 275 18.36 4.83 -6.33
C TYR A 275 18.76 4.85 -7.81
N PHE A 276 19.94 5.41 -8.11
CA PHE A 276 20.43 5.50 -9.48
C PHE A 276 20.56 4.11 -10.12
N LEU A 277 21.13 3.15 -9.39
CA LEU A 277 21.28 1.77 -9.87
C LEU A 277 19.93 1.09 -10.11
N LEU A 278 18.99 1.20 -9.15
CA LEU A 278 17.64 0.63 -9.28
C LEU A 278 16.92 1.24 -10.48
N LYS A 279 16.90 2.57 -10.60
CA LYS A 279 16.22 3.29 -11.67
C LYS A 279 16.82 2.99 -13.05
N GLU A 280 18.14 3.04 -13.18
CA GLU A 280 18.84 2.74 -14.44
C GLU A 280 18.51 1.32 -14.91
N TYR A 281 18.39 0.38 -13.98
CA TYR A 281 18.08 -1.01 -14.30
C TYR A 281 16.60 -1.22 -14.64
N PHE A 282 15.67 -0.60 -13.91
CA PHE A 282 14.24 -0.68 -14.22
C PHE A 282 13.89 -0.14 -15.61
N LEU A 283 14.49 0.97 -16.03
CA LEU A 283 14.26 1.53 -17.36
C LEU A 283 14.66 0.55 -18.49
N LYS A 284 15.64 -0.33 -18.23
CA LYS A 284 16.08 -1.38 -19.17
C LYS A 284 15.17 -2.61 -19.18
N LEU A 285 14.36 -2.82 -18.14
CA LEU A 285 13.40 -3.92 -18.03
C LEU A 285 12.01 -3.59 -18.61
N SER A 286 11.88 -2.48 -19.34
CA SER A 286 10.61 -1.95 -19.86
C SER A 286 9.86 -2.85 -20.86
N LYS A 287 10.42 -4.01 -21.23
CA LYS A 287 9.70 -5.05 -21.98
C LYS A 287 9.38 -6.21 -21.05
N LEU A 288 8.16 -6.18 -20.51
CA LEU A 288 7.53 -7.32 -19.86
C LEU A 288 6.78 -8.11 -20.92
N GLU A 289 7.50 -8.97 -21.63
CA GLU A 289 6.87 -9.89 -22.60
C GLU A 289 5.89 -10.80 -21.86
N ASP A 290 4.69 -10.98 -22.43
CA ASP A 290 3.61 -11.82 -21.91
C ASP A 290 3.05 -11.44 -20.51
N SER A 291 3.16 -10.17 -20.10
CA SER A 291 2.54 -9.64 -18.87
C SER A 291 1.37 -8.70 -19.16
N HIS A 292 0.40 -8.66 -18.23
CA HIS A 292 -0.66 -7.66 -18.20
C HIS A 292 -0.21 -6.34 -17.55
N LEU A 293 0.99 -6.33 -16.97
CA LEU A 293 1.63 -5.16 -16.38
C LEU A 293 2.36 -4.34 -17.46
N SER A 294 2.14 -3.03 -17.40
CA SER A 294 2.85 -2.03 -18.18
C SER A 294 3.55 -1.06 -17.24
N PHE A 295 4.83 -0.80 -17.48
CA PHE A 295 5.59 0.18 -16.70
C PHE A 295 5.15 1.61 -17.06
N LEU A 296 4.78 2.41 -16.07
CA LEU A 296 4.43 3.82 -16.26
C LEU A 296 5.62 4.73 -15.95
N ARG A 297 6.15 4.64 -14.73
CA ARG A 297 7.28 5.47 -14.27
C ARG A 297 7.90 4.91 -12.99
N CYS A 298 9.06 5.45 -12.64
CA CYS A 298 9.75 5.18 -11.38
C CYS A 298 10.08 6.51 -10.70
N GLU A 299 9.63 6.67 -9.46
CA GLU A 299 9.80 7.88 -8.66
C GLU A 299 10.68 7.63 -7.43
N ILE A 300 11.50 8.62 -7.06
CA ILE A 300 12.26 8.56 -5.82
C ILE A 300 11.35 8.92 -4.65
N MET A 301 11.45 8.15 -3.57
CA MET A 301 10.76 8.44 -2.32
C MET A 301 11.75 8.94 -1.27
N LYS A 302 11.21 9.41 -0.14
CA LYS A 302 12.05 9.74 1.03
C LYS A 302 12.85 8.54 1.53
N VAL A 303 12.27 7.34 1.39
CA VAL A 303 12.91 6.06 1.67
C VAL A 303 12.62 5.16 0.47
N GLY A 304 13.64 4.79 -0.31
CA GLY A 304 13.47 3.89 -1.46
C GLY A 304 12.89 4.54 -2.72
N VAL A 305 12.22 3.72 -3.54
CA VAL A 305 11.61 4.09 -4.83
C VAL A 305 10.22 3.52 -4.97
N CYS A 306 9.34 4.24 -5.66
CA CYS A 306 8.05 3.72 -6.07
C CYS A 306 8.09 3.42 -7.58
N LEU A 307 7.69 2.21 -7.95
CA LEU A 307 7.36 1.86 -9.33
C LEU A 307 5.86 2.02 -9.53
N GLU A 308 5.50 2.78 -10.55
CA GLU A 308 4.12 2.91 -10.98
C GLU A 308 3.90 2.00 -12.18
N LEU A 309 2.98 1.06 -12.03
CA LEU A 309 2.60 0.08 -13.03
C LEU A 309 1.12 0.25 -13.38
N ILE A 310 0.74 -0.17 -14.57
CA ILE A 310 -0.65 -0.29 -14.97
C ILE A 310 -0.91 -1.76 -15.27
N TYR A 311 -1.92 -2.32 -14.62
CA TYR A 311 -2.44 -3.65 -14.92
C TYR A 311 -3.72 -3.55 -15.74
N ASN A 312 -3.76 -4.28 -16.86
CA ASN A 312 -4.97 -4.44 -17.66
C ASN A 312 -5.31 -5.93 -17.77
N GLY A 313 -6.27 -6.37 -16.98
CA GLY A 313 -6.74 -7.76 -16.97
C GLY A 313 -8.19 -7.90 -17.42
N PRO A 314 -8.76 -9.11 -17.31
CA PRO A 314 -10.16 -9.35 -17.62
C PRO A 314 -11.12 -8.46 -16.83
N LEU A 315 -10.99 -8.33 -15.51
CA LEU A 315 -11.87 -7.56 -14.61
C LEU A 315 -11.27 -6.20 -14.27
N TYR A 316 -10.02 -6.15 -13.83
CA TYR A 316 -9.33 -4.92 -13.44
C TYR A 316 -8.88 -4.15 -14.68
N LYS A 317 -9.50 -2.99 -14.90
CA LYS A 317 -9.26 -2.14 -16.07
C LYS A 317 -8.44 -0.92 -15.70
N GLN A 318 -7.26 -0.76 -16.31
CA GLN A 318 -6.28 0.28 -15.96
C GLN A 318 -6.02 0.39 -14.45
N LEU A 319 -5.85 -0.76 -13.77
CA LEU A 319 -5.53 -0.73 -12.35
C LEU A 319 -4.13 -0.15 -12.17
N HIS A 320 -4.07 1.02 -11.54
CA HIS A 320 -2.80 1.67 -11.22
C HIS A 320 -2.22 1.01 -9.97
N ILE A 321 -1.01 0.47 -10.09
CA ILE A 321 -0.36 -0.27 -9.02
C ILE A 321 0.91 0.47 -8.62
N SER A 322 1.01 0.86 -7.36
CA SER A 322 2.23 1.39 -6.76
C SER A 322 3.01 0.26 -6.08
N VAL A 323 4.28 0.11 -6.45
CA VAL A 323 5.19 -0.86 -5.83
C VAL A 323 6.33 -0.11 -5.15
N ASP A 324 6.25 0.00 -3.83
CA ASP A 324 7.25 0.64 -2.99
C ASP A 324 8.39 -0.33 -2.73
N LEU A 325 9.57 0.00 -3.22
CA LEU A 325 10.79 -0.77 -3.03
C LEU A 325 11.70 -0.04 -2.05
N ILE A 326 11.88 -0.64 -0.88
CA ILE A 326 12.56 -0.06 0.27
C ILE A 326 13.89 -0.78 0.49
N PRO A 327 15.03 -0.24 0.02
CA PRO A 327 16.35 -0.82 0.30
C PRO A 327 16.65 -0.79 1.79
N CYS A 328 17.10 -1.92 2.31
CA CYS A 328 17.42 -2.06 3.72
C CYS A 328 18.63 -2.96 3.94
N ILE A 329 19.35 -2.68 5.03
CA ILE A 329 20.52 -3.45 5.45
C ILE A 329 20.14 -4.16 6.75
N PRO A 330 20.08 -5.52 6.77
CA PRO A 330 19.98 -6.25 8.02
C PRO A 330 21.07 -5.82 9.00
N LEU A 331 20.69 -5.48 10.23
CA LEU A 331 21.63 -5.02 11.26
C LEU A 331 22.27 -6.22 11.97
N ASN A 332 23.59 -6.32 11.89
CA ASN A 332 24.38 -7.30 12.64
C ASN A 332 24.63 -6.77 14.05
N ILE A 333 23.71 -7.07 14.97
CA ILE A 333 23.76 -6.67 16.37
C ILE A 333 23.75 -7.91 17.28
N PRO A 334 24.40 -7.87 18.47
CA PRO A 334 24.42 -9.02 19.37
C PRO A 334 23.02 -9.41 19.85
N ALA A 335 22.69 -10.70 19.75
CA ALA A 335 21.53 -11.30 20.39
C ALA A 335 21.86 -11.73 21.85
N PRO A 336 20.90 -11.65 22.80
CA PRO A 336 19.49 -11.37 22.58
C PRO A 336 19.10 -9.91 22.77
N ILE A 337 18.16 -9.44 21.94
CA ILE A 337 17.39 -8.23 22.19
C ILE A 337 16.48 -8.50 23.39
N THR A 338 16.61 -7.77 24.50
CA THR A 338 15.66 -7.86 25.62
C THR A 338 14.37 -7.15 25.22
N LYS A 339 13.25 -7.85 25.33
CA LYS A 339 11.94 -7.35 24.90
C LYS A 339 11.10 -7.16 26.16
N HIS A 340 10.87 -5.91 26.55
CA HIS A 340 9.93 -5.58 27.61
C HIS A 340 8.61 -5.16 26.98
N ILE A 341 7.87 -6.14 26.47
CA ILE A 341 6.52 -5.93 25.95
C ILE A 341 5.57 -6.66 26.88
N ASP A 342 4.87 -5.91 27.75
CA ASP A 342 3.71 -6.45 28.48
C ASP A 342 2.63 -6.73 27.44
N TRP A 343 2.53 -7.97 26.98
CA TRP A 343 1.63 -8.38 25.91
C TRP A 343 0.66 -9.48 26.40
N PRO A 344 -0.62 -9.47 25.96
CA PRO A 344 -1.62 -10.39 26.50
C PRO A 344 -1.39 -11.88 26.17
N VAL A 345 -0.61 -12.17 25.12
CA VAL A 345 -0.33 -13.54 24.64
C VAL A 345 1.18 -13.75 24.47
N PRO A 346 1.67 -15.01 24.52
CA PRO A 346 3.08 -15.29 24.25
C PRO A 346 3.48 -14.83 22.84
N LEU A 347 4.69 -14.26 22.73
CA LEU A 347 5.26 -13.78 21.47
C LEU A 347 6.53 -14.55 21.16
N ASP A 348 6.66 -15.03 19.93
CA ASP A 348 7.89 -15.59 19.40
C ASP A 348 8.52 -14.62 18.41
N PHE A 349 9.72 -14.19 18.74
CA PHE A 349 10.49 -13.26 17.94
C PHE A 349 11.87 -13.80 17.59
N SER A 350 12.05 -15.13 17.62
CA SER A 350 13.30 -15.82 17.34
C SER A 350 13.82 -15.55 15.92
N GLU A 351 12.91 -15.47 14.96
CA GLU A 351 13.21 -15.22 13.53
C GLU A 351 13.20 -13.72 13.16
N CYS A 352 13.09 -12.81 14.13
CA CYS A 352 12.95 -11.38 13.84
C CYS A 352 14.30 -10.67 13.67
N GLN A 353 14.43 -9.91 12.58
CA GLN A 353 15.61 -9.12 12.25
C GLN A 353 15.29 -7.62 12.34
N LEU A 354 16.25 -6.81 12.81
CA LEU A 354 16.20 -5.36 12.68
C LEU A 354 16.89 -4.91 11.39
N TYR A 355 16.38 -3.87 10.75
CA TYR A 355 16.93 -3.37 9.49
C TYR A 355 17.25 -1.89 9.58
N GLY A 356 18.39 -1.48 9.03
CA GLY A 356 18.70 -0.09 8.76
C GLY A 356 18.10 0.33 7.43
N LEU A 357 17.11 1.22 7.46
CA LEU A 357 16.50 1.80 6.27
C LEU A 357 17.34 2.97 5.76
N ILE A 358 17.43 3.05 4.44
CA ILE A 358 18.22 4.07 3.76
C ILE A 358 17.30 5.25 3.42
N ARG A 359 17.30 6.27 4.30
CA ARG A 359 16.46 7.47 4.15
C ARG A 359 17.28 8.67 3.65
N HIS A 360 16.72 9.39 2.68
CA HIS A 360 17.28 10.66 2.24
C HIS A 360 17.26 11.72 3.35
N GLY A 361 18.39 12.42 3.55
CA GLY A 361 18.54 13.48 4.54
C GLY A 361 18.52 13.00 6.00
N SER A 362 18.80 11.72 6.26
CA SER A 362 18.93 11.19 7.62
C SER A 362 20.39 11.13 8.07
N SER A 363 20.62 11.49 9.33
CA SER A 363 21.92 11.40 10.01
C SER A 363 22.36 9.96 10.34
N GLY A 364 21.45 9.00 10.24
CA GLY A 364 21.67 7.57 10.50
C GLY A 364 20.60 6.71 9.82
N PHE A 365 20.79 5.41 9.81
CA PHE A 365 19.86 4.46 9.20
C PHE A 365 18.65 4.29 10.11
N ASP A 366 17.46 4.67 9.65
CA ASP A 366 16.25 4.48 10.45
C ASP A 366 16.04 2.99 10.75
N ILE A 367 15.83 2.64 12.01
CA ILE A 367 15.61 1.25 12.38
C ILE A 367 14.17 0.86 12.03
N SER A 368 14.04 -0.18 11.20
CA SER A 368 12.77 -0.86 10.96
C SER A 368 12.65 -2.08 11.86
N CYS A 369 11.54 -2.12 12.60
CA CYS A 369 11.12 -3.24 13.45
C CYS A 369 10.04 -4.10 12.77
N THR A 370 9.93 -4.07 11.44
CA THR A 370 8.77 -4.65 10.73
C THR A 370 8.50 -6.12 11.06
N ASP A 371 9.53 -6.96 11.25
CA ASP A 371 9.35 -8.38 11.62
C ASP A 371 8.68 -8.50 12.99
N TYR A 372 9.04 -7.63 13.93
CA TYR A 372 8.47 -7.58 15.27
C TYR A 372 7.03 -7.06 15.24
N GLU A 373 6.77 -6.04 14.44
CA GLU A 373 5.43 -5.51 14.24
C GLU A 373 4.49 -6.54 13.61
N GLU A 374 5.00 -7.38 12.70
CA GLU A 374 4.25 -8.50 12.13
C GLU A 374 3.93 -9.55 13.20
N VAL A 375 4.89 -9.94 14.04
CA VAL A 375 4.62 -10.89 15.15
C VAL A 375 3.54 -10.34 16.08
N LEU A 376 3.62 -9.05 16.46
CA LEU A 376 2.59 -8.41 17.28
C LEU A 376 1.23 -8.43 16.58
N PHE A 377 1.17 -8.09 15.29
CA PHE A 377 -0.08 -8.03 14.54
C PHE A 377 -0.72 -9.42 14.36
N HIS A 378 0.07 -10.46 14.04
CA HIS A 378 -0.44 -11.83 13.88
C HIS A 378 -0.81 -12.48 15.22
N SER A 379 -0.37 -11.92 16.35
CA SER A 379 -0.76 -12.40 17.69
C SER A 379 -2.16 -11.93 18.13
N LEU A 380 -2.84 -11.08 17.34
CA LEU A 380 -4.19 -10.63 17.65
C LEU A 380 -5.17 -11.83 17.70
N PRO A 381 -5.95 -12.00 18.78
CA PRO A 381 -6.64 -13.25 19.09
C PRO A 381 -7.96 -13.45 18.37
N SER A 382 -8.53 -12.39 17.78
CA SER A 382 -9.85 -12.45 17.11
C SER A 382 -9.78 -11.90 15.69
N LYS A 383 -10.41 -12.63 14.76
CA LYS A 383 -10.56 -12.21 13.36
C LYS A 383 -11.25 -10.84 13.24
N THR A 384 -12.14 -10.54 14.18
CA THR A 384 -12.87 -9.27 14.27
C THR A 384 -11.96 -8.07 14.51
N ALA A 385 -10.80 -8.23 15.16
CA ALA A 385 -9.81 -7.17 15.32
C ALA A 385 -9.18 -6.77 13.98
N THR A 386 -8.79 -7.77 13.19
CA THR A 386 -8.24 -7.57 11.82
C THR A 386 -9.31 -7.00 10.89
N GLU A 387 -10.55 -7.46 11.01
CA GLU A 387 -11.68 -6.92 10.23
C GLU A 387 -11.98 -5.47 10.61
N ALA A 388 -11.99 -5.13 11.90
CA ALA A 388 -12.14 -3.75 12.36
C ALA A 388 -11.03 -2.85 11.82
N TYR A 389 -9.79 -3.36 11.72
CA TYR A 389 -8.69 -2.64 11.08
C TYR A 389 -8.93 -2.39 9.58
N VAL A 390 -9.38 -3.41 8.84
CA VAL A 390 -9.72 -3.24 7.41
C VAL A 390 -10.92 -2.29 7.23
N LEU A 391 -11.93 -2.39 8.08
CA LEU A 391 -13.07 -1.47 8.10
C LEU A 391 -12.62 -0.04 8.38
N GLY A 392 -11.71 0.16 9.33
CA GLY A 392 -11.09 1.47 9.59
C GLY A 392 -10.40 2.03 8.34
N LYS A 393 -9.67 1.20 7.57
CA LYS A 393 -9.07 1.63 6.28
C LYS A 393 -10.14 2.00 5.25
N ALA A 394 -11.20 1.19 5.14
CA ALA A 394 -12.31 1.40 4.22
C ALA A 394 -13.03 2.72 4.52
N ILE A 395 -13.40 2.93 5.79
CA ILE A 395 -13.96 4.16 6.36
C ILE A 395 -13.01 5.31 6.05
N GLY A 396 -11.73 5.16 6.38
CA GLY A 396 -10.72 6.16 6.08
C GLY A 396 -10.41 6.36 4.60
N SER A 397 -10.99 5.65 3.63
CA SER A 397 -10.62 5.72 2.20
C SER A 397 -11.13 6.98 1.49
N ASN A 398 -10.46 7.42 0.41
CA ASN A 398 -10.95 8.54 -0.43
C ASN A 398 -12.14 8.11 -1.29
N HIS A 399 -12.28 6.81 -1.53
CA HIS A 399 -13.44 6.23 -2.22
C HIS A 399 -14.70 6.30 -1.34
N PHE A 400 -14.54 6.34 -0.01
CA PHE A 400 -15.61 6.63 0.93
C PHE A 400 -15.76 8.15 1.07
N ARG A 401 -16.86 8.72 0.56
CA ARG A 401 -17.08 10.17 0.60
C ARG A 401 -17.66 10.60 1.96
N TRP A 402 -16.83 11.22 2.79
CA TRP A 402 -17.26 11.86 4.03
C TRP A 402 -17.90 13.23 3.76
N CYS A 403 -19.12 13.45 4.26
CA CYS A 403 -19.72 14.79 4.29
C CYS A 403 -19.03 15.70 5.32
N ALA A 404 -18.50 15.13 6.42
CA ALA A 404 -17.73 15.87 7.43
C ALA A 404 -16.25 15.45 7.42
N ARG A 405 -15.38 16.40 7.07
CA ARG A 405 -13.91 16.19 6.99
C ARG A 405 -13.16 15.73 8.27
N PRO A 406 -13.61 15.93 9.52
CA PRO A 406 -12.78 15.58 10.67
C PRO A 406 -12.70 14.07 10.98
N PHE A 407 -13.73 13.27 10.67
CA PHE A 407 -13.79 11.88 11.12
C PHE A 407 -12.87 10.94 10.32
N GLY A 408 -12.77 11.11 9.00
CA GLY A 408 -11.86 10.31 8.16
C GLY A 408 -10.37 10.48 8.52
N GLY A 409 -10.00 11.60 9.16
CA GLY A 409 -8.65 11.85 9.65
C GLY A 409 -8.22 10.91 10.77
N VAL A 410 -9.16 10.41 11.58
CA VAL A 410 -8.90 9.48 12.68
C VAL A 410 -8.26 8.19 12.17
N PHE A 411 -8.75 7.68 11.04
CA PHE A 411 -8.31 6.41 10.45
C PHE A 411 -7.08 6.54 9.54
N ARG A 412 -6.51 7.75 9.43
CA ARG A 412 -5.30 8.00 8.64
C ARG A 412 -4.15 8.52 9.52
N PRO A 413 -2.89 8.18 9.16
CA PRO A 413 -2.48 7.15 8.19
C PRO A 413 -2.62 5.71 8.76
N SER A 414 -2.66 4.71 7.89
CA SER A 414 -2.83 3.28 8.23
C SER A 414 -1.84 2.75 9.28
N TYR A 415 -0.61 3.26 9.27
CA TYR A 415 0.42 2.90 10.26
C TYR A 415 0.05 3.35 11.67
N VAL A 416 -0.50 4.57 11.82
CA VAL A 416 -0.94 5.07 13.13
C VAL A 416 -2.18 4.33 13.61
N MET A 417 -3.05 3.93 12.69
CA MET A 417 -4.19 3.07 13.02
C MET A 417 -3.74 1.66 13.46
N LYS A 418 -2.71 1.08 12.82
CA LYS A 418 -2.10 -0.18 13.26
C LYS A 418 -1.54 -0.04 14.68
N LYS A 419 -0.81 1.05 14.94
CA LYS A 419 -0.33 1.38 16.29
C LYS A 419 -1.48 1.47 17.31
N ALA A 420 -2.56 2.17 16.97
CA ALA A 420 -3.72 2.31 17.85
C ALA A 420 -4.39 0.96 18.14
N LEU A 421 -4.52 0.08 17.14
CA LEU A 421 -5.03 -1.28 17.33
C LEU A 421 -4.16 -2.11 18.28
N LEU A 422 -2.85 -2.11 18.07
CA LEU A 422 -1.93 -2.87 18.91
C LEU A 422 -1.95 -2.39 20.36
N ILE A 423 -1.97 -1.07 20.59
CA ILE A 423 -2.10 -0.48 21.92
C ILE A 423 -3.47 -0.82 22.55
N ALA A 424 -4.56 -0.77 21.77
CA ALA A 424 -5.87 -1.15 22.25
C ALA A 424 -5.89 -2.61 22.74
N PHE A 425 -5.30 -3.53 21.97
CA PHE A 425 -5.21 -4.92 22.40
C PHE A 425 -4.36 -5.08 23.67
N GLN A 426 -3.22 -4.40 23.74
CA GLN A 426 -2.35 -4.40 24.92
C GLN A 426 -3.07 -3.92 26.19
N GLN A 427 -3.83 -2.82 26.10
CA GLN A 427 -4.51 -2.19 27.24
C GLN A 427 -5.67 -3.03 27.76
N HIS A 428 -6.44 -3.65 26.88
CA HIS A 428 -7.64 -4.38 27.26
C HIS A 428 -7.35 -5.83 27.68
N LYS A 429 -6.20 -6.39 27.27
CA LYS A 429 -5.79 -7.79 27.52
C LYS A 429 -6.89 -8.82 27.21
N ASP A 430 -7.81 -8.46 26.32
CA ASP A 430 -9.01 -9.24 26.04
C ASP A 430 -8.69 -10.24 24.93
N THR A 431 -8.50 -11.49 25.33
CA THR A 431 -8.23 -12.60 24.41
C THR A 431 -9.52 -13.28 23.92
N ARG A 432 -10.69 -12.78 24.34
CA ARG A 432 -12.00 -13.29 23.89
C ARG A 432 -12.44 -12.62 22.61
N GLU A 433 -13.48 -13.18 22.01
CA GLU A 433 -14.10 -12.60 20.83
C GLU A 433 -14.81 -11.29 21.21
N VAL A 434 -14.35 -10.20 20.59
CA VAL A 434 -14.87 -8.84 20.75
C VAL A 434 -15.50 -8.45 19.41
N SER A 435 -16.64 -7.75 19.43
CA SER A 435 -17.31 -7.35 18.19
C SER A 435 -16.47 -6.38 17.36
N ARG A 436 -16.74 -6.33 16.05
CA ARG A 436 -16.09 -5.37 15.14
C ARG A 436 -16.30 -3.92 15.59
N ASP A 437 -17.53 -3.59 15.99
CA ASP A 437 -17.91 -2.26 16.49
C ASP A 437 -17.09 -1.84 17.72
N GLU A 438 -16.96 -2.74 18.68
CA GLU A 438 -16.20 -2.48 19.90
C GLU A 438 -14.70 -2.30 19.62
N TRP A 439 -14.14 -3.10 18.70
CA TRP A 439 -12.76 -2.89 18.25
C TRP A 439 -12.54 -1.53 17.59
N ILE A 440 -13.48 -1.08 16.74
CA ILE A 440 -13.39 0.24 16.11
C ILE A 440 -13.45 1.35 17.19
N LYS A 441 -14.37 1.25 18.16
CA LYS A 441 -14.44 2.18 19.31
C LYS A 441 -13.12 2.27 20.07
N ARG A 442 -12.50 1.12 20.36
CA ARG A 442 -11.19 1.05 21.04
C ARG A 442 -10.08 1.71 20.22
N ILE A 443 -10.01 1.44 18.92
CA ILE A 443 -9.04 2.07 18.00
C ILE A 443 -9.19 3.59 18.03
N ILE A 444 -10.42 4.09 17.90
CA ILE A 444 -10.72 5.53 17.93
C ILE A 444 -10.30 6.15 19.27
N SER A 445 -10.66 5.51 20.39
CA SER A 445 -10.32 5.98 21.73
C SER A 445 -8.80 6.12 21.93
N VAL A 446 -8.03 5.10 21.50
CA VAL A 446 -6.57 5.15 21.55
C VAL A 446 -6.03 6.21 20.60
N ARG A 447 -6.59 6.32 19.39
CA ARG A 447 -6.15 7.29 18.39
C ARG A 447 -6.27 8.72 18.88
N SER A 448 -7.38 9.08 19.50
CA SER A 448 -7.59 10.42 20.08
C SER A 448 -6.53 10.74 21.15
N LYS A 449 -6.20 9.78 22.02
CA LYS A 449 -5.13 9.95 23.01
C LYS A 449 -3.75 10.10 22.37
N LEU A 450 -3.46 9.36 21.29
CA LEU A 450 -2.20 9.50 20.55
C LEU A 450 -2.03 10.91 19.96
N GLU A 451 -3.11 11.54 19.49
CA GLU A 451 -3.05 12.92 18.98
C GLU A 451 -2.70 13.95 20.06
N ASP A 452 -3.18 13.76 21.29
CA ASP A 452 -2.84 14.60 22.43
C ASP A 452 -1.38 14.43 22.88
N ILE A 453 -0.82 13.22 22.70
CA ILE A 453 0.60 12.93 23.00
C ILE A 453 1.52 13.53 21.94
N VAL A 454 1.17 13.44 20.65
CA VAL A 454 1.98 13.96 19.52
C VAL A 454 2.16 15.48 19.60
N LYS A 455 1.19 16.22 20.14
CA LYS A 455 1.31 17.67 20.37
C LYS A 455 2.39 18.03 21.40
N ASN A 456 2.84 17.06 22.22
CA ASN A 456 3.68 17.31 23.39
C ASN A 456 5.10 16.68 23.31
N ASN A 457 5.42 15.85 22.30
CA ASN A 457 6.77 15.30 22.09
C ASN A 457 6.96 14.75 20.67
N ASP A 458 8.15 14.99 20.08
CA ASP A 458 8.56 14.53 18.73
C ASP A 458 8.88 13.01 18.68
N GLY A 459 8.64 12.30 19.78
CA GLY A 459 9.32 11.06 20.13
C GLY A 459 8.74 9.75 19.63
N HIS A 460 7.58 9.67 18.97
CA HIS A 460 6.89 8.36 18.81
C HIS A 460 6.28 8.08 17.44
N ARG A 461 7.10 8.18 16.38
CA ARG A 461 6.71 7.80 15.01
C ARG A 461 6.61 6.29 14.78
N CYS A 462 7.21 5.46 15.63
CA CYS A 462 7.32 4.01 15.46
C CYS A 462 6.44 3.25 16.45
N ILE A 463 6.08 2.00 16.13
CA ILE A 463 5.37 1.08 17.05
C ILE A 463 6.33 0.51 18.09
N LEU A 464 7.59 0.29 17.72
CA LEU A 464 8.63 -0.21 18.62
C LEU A 464 9.80 0.77 18.63
N HIS A 465 10.31 1.03 19.82
CA HIS A 465 11.40 1.94 20.11
C HIS A 465 12.65 1.15 20.47
N VAL A 466 13.76 1.53 19.84
CA VAL A 466 15.06 0.91 20.10
C VAL A 466 15.84 1.83 21.03
N ASP A 467 16.23 1.30 22.19
CA ASP A 467 17.00 2.04 23.17
C ASP A 467 18.40 2.38 22.64
N LYS A 468 19.01 3.40 23.25
CA LYS A 468 20.39 3.77 22.95
C LYS A 468 21.32 2.58 23.21
N TRP A 469 22.23 2.33 22.29
CA TRP A 469 23.21 1.23 22.40
C TRP A 469 24.52 1.60 21.72
N ALA A 470 25.64 1.17 22.29
CA ALA A 470 26.95 1.24 21.65
C ALA A 470 27.77 -0.04 21.93
N PRO A 471 28.73 -0.39 21.07
CA PRO A 471 29.64 -1.52 21.30
C PRO A 471 30.32 -1.41 22.67
N GLY A 472 30.18 -2.46 23.49
CA GLY A 472 30.79 -2.54 24.82
C GLY A 472 29.92 -2.06 26.00
N GLU A 473 28.78 -1.40 25.75
CA GLU A 473 27.90 -0.89 26.82
C GLU A 473 26.93 -1.96 27.37
N ALA A 474 26.50 -2.92 26.54
CA ALA A 474 25.68 -4.06 26.94
C ALA A 474 25.72 -5.21 25.91
N LEU A 475 25.61 -6.46 26.38
CA LEU A 475 25.45 -7.65 25.53
C LEU A 475 24.05 -7.75 24.87
N ARG A 476 23.15 -6.81 25.16
CA ARG A 476 21.73 -6.86 24.76
C ARG A 476 21.24 -5.49 24.34
N LEU A 477 20.47 -5.46 23.25
CA LEU A 477 19.71 -4.29 22.80
C LEU A 477 18.30 -4.36 23.38
N ASN A 478 17.73 -3.24 23.84
CA ASN A 478 16.37 -3.24 24.39
C ASN A 478 15.38 -2.68 23.37
N LEU A 479 14.23 -3.36 23.23
CA LEU A 479 13.07 -2.88 22.50
C LEU A 479 11.92 -2.59 23.46
N SER A 480 11.36 -1.39 23.36
CA SER A 480 10.16 -0.95 24.07
C SER A 480 9.00 -0.75 23.09
N PHE A 481 7.77 -0.99 23.56
CA PHE A 481 6.53 -0.81 22.80
C PHE A 481 5.88 0.56 23.09
#